data_AF-A0A212EWW6-F1
#
_entry.id   AF-A0A212EWW6-F1
#
_cell.length_a   1.000
_cell.length_b   1.000
_cell.length_c   1.000
_cell.angle_alpha   90.00
_cell.angle_beta   90.00
_cell.angle_gamma   90.00
#
_symmetry.space_group_name_H-M   'P 1'
#
loop_
_entity.id
_entity.type
_entity.pdbx_description
1 polymer ?
#
loop_
_entity_poly.entity_id
_entity_poly.type
_entity_poly.pdbx_seq_one_letter_code
_entity_poly.pdbx_strand_id
1 'polypeptide(L)'
;MEELASSINQYEDQLSVVRQALQATQDANERESLSVLQSELQELISLTKESMNVQQNDNNQCDNATESNGLDEEYALFMKEMDESDTSNVKDHKNTTEEDKNSDIEDELASLLGMKCSVYHTHTWGGQPTLHNAMVGSVVPRQEDDQFSDLQVQVLFTHPTHTEMLPCPFFLNGECKFSDEQCRYSHGKLVQLSSLKEAIEPNYEGLKVGSRILMKLKPPDDEDMSTVKKSTEKYHLWQRAIVIGVDLDKRTCVAKLEHGGKIGEKRKVVSDEFHLKFEDFFPLGSQDDNDTDSDSISDTEYPELKSSKRNDDHTNLIGDNLHINAPAMGEWERHTRGMGSKIMLSMGYIPGTGLGAASDGRLLPVEAHIMPSTASLDRCMELKQKASDKDAFLVEKRLKRLQKREEERSKRAYEREKEMERRNVFNFLNNTLGDKVDVDTEQSKRAPTVDVKQSSSKDLNIEKFKLDEDSKRIECEIIKLNGSLARYPSQSNGYRSISIQIAEKKRELDLLRKKEKEITKEQNQRKDKQKMTVF
;
A
#
# COMPACT_ATOMS: atom_id res chain seq x y z
N MET A 1 37.64 17.29 -39.24
CA MET A 1 37.88 17.09 -40.69
C MET A 1 39.24 16.45 -40.97
N GLU A 2 40.38 17.00 -40.54
CA GLU A 2 41.71 16.40 -40.83
C GLU A 2 41.89 14.97 -40.28
N GLU A 3 41.32 14.66 -39.12
CA GLU A 3 41.42 13.33 -38.51
C GLU A 3 40.62 12.26 -39.28
N LEU A 4 39.43 12.61 -39.78
CA LEU A 4 38.59 11.75 -40.64
C LEU A 4 39.19 11.57 -42.05
N ALA A 5 39.79 12.61 -42.61
CA ALA A 5 40.49 12.50 -43.88
C ALA A 5 41.74 11.59 -43.76
N SER A 6 42.44 11.66 -42.62
CA SER A 6 43.58 10.78 -42.32
C SER A 6 43.14 9.31 -42.18
N SER A 7 42.02 9.04 -41.51
CA SER A 7 41.51 7.66 -41.38
C SER A 7 41.03 7.08 -42.70
N ILE A 8 40.37 7.86 -43.57
CA ILE A 8 40.00 7.41 -44.92
C ILE A 8 41.22 7.00 -45.73
N ASN A 9 42.30 7.80 -45.72
CA ASN A 9 43.53 7.45 -46.43
C ASN A 9 44.16 6.15 -45.89
N GLN A 10 44.13 5.94 -44.56
CA GLN A 10 44.61 4.69 -43.96
C GLN A 10 43.78 3.48 -44.39
N TYR A 11 42.46 3.62 -44.47
CA TYR A 11 41.58 2.53 -44.94
C TYR A 11 41.77 2.25 -46.43
N GLU A 12 41.98 3.28 -47.26
CA GLU A 12 42.29 3.13 -48.68
C GLU A 12 43.64 2.41 -48.89
N ASP A 13 44.65 2.73 -48.09
CA ASP A 13 45.93 2.03 -48.09
C ASP A 13 45.77 0.56 -47.70
N GLN A 14 45.04 0.26 -46.62
CA GLN A 14 44.76 -1.11 -46.19
C GLN A 14 44.01 -1.90 -47.26
N LEU A 15 43.04 -1.28 -47.91
CA LEU A 15 42.27 -1.89 -48.99
C LEU A 15 43.14 -2.14 -50.24
N SER A 16 44.13 -1.30 -50.51
CA SER A 16 45.11 -1.56 -51.59
C SER A 16 45.95 -2.81 -51.30
N VAL A 17 46.37 -3.00 -50.05
CA VAL A 17 47.13 -4.19 -49.60
C VAL A 17 46.28 -5.45 -49.72
N VAL A 18 45.00 -5.39 -49.33
CA VAL A 18 44.06 -6.52 -49.43
C VAL A 18 43.81 -6.90 -50.90
N ARG A 19 43.66 -5.91 -51.79
CA ARG A 19 43.55 -6.17 -53.24
C ARG A 19 44.81 -6.82 -53.81
N GLN A 20 45.99 -6.42 -53.35
CA GLN A 20 47.24 -7.05 -53.76
C GLN A 20 47.35 -8.49 -53.23
N ALA A 21 46.92 -8.73 -51.99
CA ALA A 21 46.87 -10.07 -51.40
C ALA A 21 45.92 -11.00 -52.17
N LEU A 22 44.75 -10.50 -52.58
CA LEU A 22 43.79 -11.25 -53.42
C LEU A 22 44.32 -11.63 -54.81
N GLN A 23 45.27 -10.87 -55.35
CA GLN A 23 45.93 -11.21 -56.61
C GLN A 23 47.02 -12.26 -56.42
N ALA A 24 47.66 -12.32 -55.25
CA ALA A 24 48.74 -13.25 -54.95
C ALA A 24 48.23 -14.62 -54.44
N THR A 25 47.07 -14.67 -53.79
CA THR A 25 46.53 -15.90 -53.20
C THR A 25 45.80 -16.78 -54.22
N GLN A 26 46.16 -18.08 -54.24
CA GLN A 26 45.55 -19.10 -55.11
C GLN A 26 44.52 -19.98 -54.36
N ASP A 27 44.52 -19.95 -53.02
CA ASP A 27 43.64 -20.75 -52.18
C ASP A 27 42.24 -20.11 -52.06
N ALA A 28 41.20 -20.92 -52.32
CA ALA A 28 39.83 -20.45 -52.48
C ALA A 28 39.21 -19.87 -51.19
N ASN A 29 39.45 -20.51 -50.03
CA ASN A 29 38.86 -20.08 -48.75
C ASN A 29 39.48 -18.78 -48.21
N GLU A 30 40.80 -18.62 -48.39
CA GLU A 30 41.49 -17.37 -48.04
C GLU A 30 41.07 -16.24 -48.98
N ARG A 31 40.85 -16.53 -50.26
CA ARG A 31 40.36 -15.56 -51.23
C ARG A 31 38.94 -15.09 -50.92
N GLU A 32 38.06 -15.98 -50.46
CA GLU A 32 36.72 -15.61 -50.00
C GLU A 32 36.79 -14.71 -48.76
N SER A 33 37.63 -15.06 -47.78
CA SER A 33 37.81 -14.26 -46.56
C SER A 33 38.37 -12.87 -46.84
N LEU A 34 39.35 -12.77 -47.75
CA LEU A 34 39.90 -11.49 -48.20
C LEU A 34 38.91 -10.70 -49.06
N SER A 35 38.01 -11.36 -49.78
CA SER A 35 36.94 -10.71 -50.55
C SER A 35 35.89 -10.09 -49.61
N VAL A 36 35.53 -10.78 -48.52
CA VAL A 36 34.64 -10.24 -47.48
C VAL A 36 35.28 -9.02 -46.82
N LEU A 37 36.55 -9.15 -46.42
CA LEU A 37 37.29 -8.04 -45.82
C LEU A 37 37.44 -6.86 -46.79
N GLN A 38 37.58 -7.12 -48.10
CA GLN A 38 37.55 -6.07 -49.11
C GLN A 38 36.19 -5.34 -49.14
N SER A 39 35.07 -6.06 -49.15
CA SER A 39 33.74 -5.43 -49.15
C SER A 39 33.49 -4.62 -47.89
N GLU A 40 33.89 -5.13 -46.72
CA GLU A 40 33.73 -4.42 -45.44
C GLU A 40 34.57 -3.13 -45.39
N LEU A 41 35.82 -3.16 -45.87
CA LEU A 41 36.65 -1.96 -45.96
C LEU A 41 36.08 -0.94 -46.97
N GLN A 42 35.47 -1.39 -48.07
CA GLN A 42 34.82 -0.49 -49.03
C GLN A 42 33.61 0.21 -48.42
N GLU A 43 32.79 -0.51 -47.64
CA GLU A 43 31.62 0.04 -46.95
C GLU A 43 32.03 1.00 -45.83
N LEU A 44 33.07 0.68 -45.07
CA LEU A 44 33.60 1.60 -44.05
C LEU A 44 34.12 2.91 -44.67
N ILE A 45 34.78 2.84 -45.83
CA ILE A 45 35.24 4.02 -46.56
C ILE A 45 34.05 4.83 -47.10
N SER A 46 32.97 4.20 -47.59
CA SER A 46 31.80 4.95 -48.06
C SER A 46 31.09 5.67 -46.92
N LEU A 47 30.85 4.98 -45.80
CA LEU A 47 30.20 5.57 -44.63
C LEU A 47 31.02 6.72 -44.02
N THR A 48 32.34 6.57 -43.96
CA THR A 48 33.22 7.66 -43.47
C THR A 48 33.29 8.84 -44.43
N LYS A 49 33.24 8.61 -45.76
CA LYS A 49 33.12 9.68 -46.77
C LYS A 49 31.78 10.41 -46.69
N GLU A 50 30.68 9.68 -46.52
CA GLU A 50 29.35 10.27 -46.34
C GLU A 50 29.31 11.14 -45.07
N SER A 51 29.85 10.65 -43.96
CA SER A 51 29.96 11.42 -42.71
C SER A 51 30.81 12.69 -42.87
N MET A 52 31.90 12.61 -43.65
CA MET A 52 32.69 13.79 -44.01
C MET A 52 31.90 14.79 -44.87
N ASN A 53 31.10 14.32 -45.82
CA ASN A 53 30.34 15.18 -46.73
C ASN A 53 29.20 15.90 -45.99
N VAL A 54 28.56 15.23 -45.03
CA VAL A 54 27.57 15.85 -44.13
C VAL A 54 28.24 16.96 -43.28
N GLN A 55 29.41 16.69 -42.68
CA GLN A 55 30.15 17.70 -41.93
C GLN A 55 30.70 18.86 -42.79
N GLN A 56 30.90 18.66 -44.10
CA GLN A 56 31.26 19.71 -45.04
C GLN A 56 30.05 20.56 -45.45
N ASN A 57 28.87 19.96 -45.61
CA ASN A 57 27.63 20.68 -45.91
C ASN A 57 27.18 21.56 -44.72
N ASP A 58 27.38 21.11 -43.48
CA ASP A 58 27.07 21.91 -42.28
C ASP A 58 27.99 23.13 -42.11
N ASN A 59 29.21 23.11 -42.66
CA ASN A 59 30.13 24.26 -42.61
C ASN A 59 29.95 25.26 -43.77
N ASN A 60 29.15 24.94 -44.79
CA ASN A 60 28.89 25.81 -45.94
C ASN A 60 27.48 26.41 -45.97
N GLN A 61 26.67 26.25 -44.92
CA GLN A 61 25.38 26.93 -44.78
C GLN A 61 25.45 28.12 -43.81
N CYS A 62 26.29 29.08 -44.16
CA CYS A 62 25.98 30.49 -43.97
C CYS A 62 26.23 31.24 -45.28
N ASP A 63 25.40 31.01 -46.29
CA ASP A 63 24.89 32.07 -47.16
C ASP A 63 23.99 31.51 -48.28
N ASN A 64 22.83 32.15 -48.38
CA ASN A 64 21.89 32.18 -49.49
C ASN A 64 20.82 31.09 -49.63
N ALA A 65 19.60 31.62 -49.71
CA ALA A 65 18.33 30.98 -49.93
C ALA A 65 18.18 30.44 -51.36
N THR A 66 17.15 29.58 -51.49
CA THR A 66 16.48 29.08 -52.71
C THR A 66 17.11 27.83 -53.33
N GLU A 67 16.51 26.67 -53.03
CA GLU A 67 15.85 25.78 -54.01
C GLU A 67 15.44 24.47 -53.32
N SER A 68 14.14 24.32 -53.03
CA SER A 68 13.49 23.01 -52.97
C SER A 68 13.56 22.43 -54.37
N ASN A 69 14.00 21.18 -54.54
CA ASN A 69 13.67 20.25 -55.65
C ASN A 69 14.65 19.06 -55.75
N GLY A 70 15.70 18.95 -54.93
CA GLY A 70 16.62 17.80 -54.98
C GLY A 70 16.08 16.53 -54.28
N LEU A 71 15.57 16.69 -53.06
CA LEU A 71 15.10 15.56 -52.23
C LEU A 71 13.75 15.00 -52.70
N ASP A 72 12.89 15.86 -53.22
CA ASP A 72 11.56 15.46 -53.70
C ASP A 72 11.65 14.65 -55.01
N GLU A 73 12.66 14.92 -55.86
CA GLU A 73 12.88 14.19 -57.11
C GLU A 73 13.49 12.80 -56.86
N GLU A 74 14.40 12.68 -55.89
CA GLU A 74 14.99 11.40 -55.47
C GLU A 74 13.98 10.52 -54.72
N TYR A 75 13.15 11.13 -53.87
CA TYR A 75 12.02 10.45 -53.22
C TYR A 75 10.97 9.98 -54.24
N ALA A 76 10.68 10.78 -55.26
CA ALA A 76 9.77 10.41 -56.33
C ALA A 76 10.30 9.25 -57.19
N LEU A 77 11.62 9.21 -57.45
CA LEU A 77 12.25 8.09 -58.15
C LEU A 77 12.22 6.81 -57.32
N PHE A 78 12.44 6.90 -56.01
CA PHE A 78 12.35 5.77 -55.09
C PHE A 78 10.93 5.20 -54.97
N MET A 79 9.92 6.07 -54.83
CA MET A 79 8.51 5.66 -54.81
C MET A 79 8.08 5.02 -56.13
N LYS A 80 8.58 5.52 -57.26
CA LYS A 80 8.28 4.97 -58.58
C LYS A 80 8.92 3.59 -58.80
N GLU A 81 10.11 3.36 -58.27
CA GLU A 81 10.79 2.06 -58.36
C GLU A 81 10.12 0.98 -57.49
N MET A 82 9.55 1.38 -56.34
CA MET A 82 8.66 0.53 -55.52
C MET A 82 7.38 0.17 -56.28
N ASP A 83 6.69 1.15 -56.88
CA ASP A 83 5.43 0.92 -57.61
C ASP A 83 5.60 0.06 -58.88
N GLU A 84 6.75 0.12 -59.55
CA GLU A 84 7.05 -0.71 -60.74
C GLU A 84 7.39 -2.18 -60.38
N SER A 85 7.71 -2.46 -59.11
CA SER A 85 8.06 -3.81 -58.63
C SER A 85 6.85 -4.65 -58.17
N ASP A 86 5.68 -4.04 -57.99
CA ASP A 86 4.46 -4.72 -57.55
C ASP A 86 3.48 -5.05 -58.70
N THR A 87 3.85 -6.04 -59.50
CA THR A 87 2.91 -6.69 -60.43
C THR A 87 2.16 -7.82 -59.74
N SER A 88 0.91 -7.59 -59.28
CA SER A 88 -0.28 -8.40 -59.63
C SER A 88 -1.56 -8.09 -58.82
N ASN A 89 -2.60 -7.59 -59.54
CA ASN A 89 -4.05 -7.82 -59.38
C ASN A 89 -4.69 -7.59 -57.98
N VAL A 90 -5.59 -6.62 -57.72
CA VAL A 90 -6.87 -6.28 -58.40
C VAL A 90 -7.34 -4.88 -57.95
N LYS A 91 -8.03 -4.19 -58.87
CA LYS A 91 -8.64 -2.85 -58.82
C LYS A 91 -9.81 -2.72 -57.84
N ASP A 92 -9.91 -1.61 -57.08
CA ASP A 92 -10.76 -0.44 -57.43
C ASP A 92 -10.70 0.69 -56.36
N HIS A 93 -10.38 1.90 -56.85
CA HIS A 93 -10.68 3.28 -56.38
C HIS A 93 -11.59 3.46 -55.12
N LYS A 94 -11.33 4.37 -54.16
CA LYS A 94 -10.96 5.81 -54.26
C LYS A 94 -10.68 6.41 -52.86
N ASN A 95 -9.67 7.28 -52.76
CA ASN A 95 -9.33 8.27 -51.71
C ASN A 95 -10.28 8.47 -50.50
N THR A 96 -9.73 8.23 -49.30
CA THR A 96 -9.98 8.93 -48.03
C THR A 96 -8.74 8.66 -47.15
N THR A 97 -7.90 9.67 -46.88
CA THR A 97 -7.74 10.36 -45.58
C THR A 97 -7.37 9.42 -44.42
N GLU A 98 -6.52 9.92 -43.51
CA GLU A 98 -5.86 9.24 -42.37
C GLU A 98 -6.78 8.57 -41.32
N GLU A 99 -7.95 8.08 -41.70
CA GLU A 99 -8.96 7.45 -40.84
C GLU A 99 -8.77 5.93 -40.73
N ASP A 100 -8.27 5.24 -41.77
CA ASP A 100 -8.19 3.76 -41.80
C ASP A 100 -7.13 3.15 -40.86
N LYS A 101 -6.13 3.93 -40.38
CA LYS A 101 -5.19 3.46 -39.33
C LYS A 101 -5.65 3.80 -37.91
N ASN A 102 -6.55 4.78 -37.76
CA ASN A 102 -7.12 5.12 -36.45
C ASN A 102 -8.26 4.17 -36.08
N SER A 103 -9.04 3.67 -37.04
CA SER A 103 -10.09 2.69 -36.77
C SER A 103 -9.55 1.37 -36.20
N ASP A 104 -8.43 0.85 -36.74
CA ASP A 104 -7.82 -0.39 -36.23
C ASP A 104 -7.29 -0.22 -34.80
N ILE A 105 -6.74 0.95 -34.46
CA ILE A 105 -6.25 1.24 -33.10
C ILE A 105 -7.43 1.44 -32.13
N GLU A 106 -8.50 2.10 -32.56
CA GLU A 106 -9.72 2.27 -31.75
C GLU A 106 -10.41 0.93 -31.47
N ASP A 107 -10.46 0.02 -32.45
CA ASP A 107 -11.02 -1.33 -32.29
C ASP A 107 -10.17 -2.20 -31.34
N GLU A 108 -8.84 -2.10 -31.38
CA GLU A 108 -7.93 -2.75 -30.43
C GLU A 108 -8.04 -2.16 -29.02
N LEU A 109 -8.18 -0.83 -28.89
CA LEU A 109 -8.42 -0.16 -27.62
C LEU A 109 -9.78 -0.52 -27.01
N ALA A 110 -10.81 -0.67 -27.84
CA ALA A 110 -12.12 -1.15 -27.42
C ALA A 110 -12.07 -2.62 -26.96
N SER A 111 -11.23 -3.44 -27.59
CA SER A 111 -11.00 -4.84 -27.20
C SER A 111 -10.27 -4.98 -25.85
N LEU A 112 -9.47 -3.99 -25.46
CA LEU A 112 -8.84 -3.94 -24.13
C LEU A 112 -9.86 -3.63 -23.01
N LEU A 113 -10.96 -2.93 -23.31
CA LEU A 113 -12.00 -2.63 -22.32
C LEU A 113 -12.71 -3.91 -21.89
N GLY A 114 -12.79 -4.13 -20.57
CA GLY A 114 -13.40 -5.34 -20.01
C GLY A 114 -12.46 -6.55 -19.91
N MET A 115 -11.21 -6.43 -20.35
CA MET A 115 -10.19 -7.46 -20.11
C MET A 115 -9.98 -7.66 -18.60
N LYS A 116 -10.04 -8.91 -18.14
CA LYS A 116 -9.74 -9.27 -16.76
C LYS A 116 -8.23 -9.34 -16.59
N CYS A 117 -7.71 -8.62 -15.61
CA CYS A 117 -6.28 -8.56 -15.32
C CYS A 117 -6.05 -8.70 -13.81
N SER A 118 -4.81 -8.84 -13.40
CA SER A 118 -4.40 -8.81 -12.00
C SER A 118 -3.37 -7.70 -11.77
N VAL A 119 -3.55 -6.95 -10.70
CA VAL A 119 -2.84 -5.69 -10.44
C VAL A 119 -2.33 -5.69 -9.00
N TYR A 120 -1.08 -5.26 -8.83
CA TYR A 120 -0.53 -5.01 -7.51
C TYR A 120 -1.17 -3.78 -6.86
N HIS A 121 -1.76 -3.96 -5.69
CA HIS A 121 -2.36 -2.88 -4.92
C HIS A 121 -1.77 -2.84 -3.51
N THR A 122 -1.41 -1.63 -3.09
CA THR A 122 -0.98 -1.29 -1.73
C THR A 122 -2.11 -0.51 -1.08
N HIS A 123 -2.59 -1.00 0.06
CA HIS A 123 -3.66 -0.33 0.80
C HIS A 123 -3.18 0.97 1.46
N THR A 124 -4.12 1.87 1.76
CA THR A 124 -3.83 3.15 2.45
C THR A 124 -3.27 2.98 3.86
N TRP A 125 -3.53 1.84 4.51
CA TRP A 125 -3.01 1.52 5.85
C TRP A 125 -1.58 0.95 5.83
N GLY A 126 -0.94 0.89 4.66
CA GLY A 126 0.41 0.38 4.47
C GLY A 126 0.46 -1.15 4.47
N GLY A 127 1.46 -1.70 3.78
CA GLY A 127 1.66 -3.15 3.64
C GLY A 127 2.35 -3.50 2.33
N GLN A 128 2.75 -4.77 2.20
CA GLN A 128 3.31 -5.28 0.94
C GLN A 128 2.26 -5.20 -0.18
N PRO A 129 2.67 -4.88 -1.42
CA PRO A 129 1.78 -4.88 -2.57
C PRO A 129 1.21 -6.28 -2.77
N THR A 130 -0.10 -6.40 -2.66
CA THR A 130 -0.81 -7.68 -2.84
C THR A 130 -1.47 -7.69 -4.20
N LEU A 131 -1.40 -8.83 -4.86
CA LEU A 131 -1.95 -9.03 -6.19
C LEU A 131 -3.46 -9.19 -6.08
N HIS A 132 -4.21 -8.35 -6.79
CA HIS A 132 -5.67 -8.32 -6.78
C HIS A 132 -6.24 -8.41 -8.19
N ASN A 133 -7.28 -9.22 -8.36
CA ASN A 133 -8.01 -9.28 -9.63
C ASN A 133 -8.76 -7.96 -9.89
N ALA A 134 -8.64 -7.49 -11.12
CA ALA A 134 -9.18 -6.25 -11.61
C ALA A 134 -9.66 -6.41 -13.07
N MET A 135 -10.32 -5.39 -13.58
CA MET A 135 -10.83 -5.31 -14.93
C MET A 135 -10.49 -3.94 -15.51
N VAL A 136 -10.06 -3.90 -16.77
CA VAL A 136 -9.79 -2.65 -17.47
C VAL A 136 -11.11 -1.92 -17.72
N GLY A 137 -11.26 -0.72 -17.16
CA GLY A 137 -12.46 0.10 -17.25
C GLY A 137 -12.38 1.19 -18.31
N SER A 138 -11.24 1.86 -18.43
CA SER A 138 -10.98 2.86 -19.47
C SER A 138 -9.49 2.87 -19.83
N VAL A 139 -9.17 3.28 -21.06
CA VAL A 139 -7.79 3.52 -21.48
C VAL A 139 -7.55 5.02 -21.51
N VAL A 140 -6.44 5.48 -20.91
CA VAL A 140 -6.07 6.90 -20.94
C VAL A 140 -5.35 7.17 -22.27
N PRO A 141 -5.86 8.06 -23.13
CA PRO A 141 -5.20 8.38 -24.39
C PRO A 141 -3.85 9.04 -24.15
N ARG A 142 -2.85 8.71 -24.98
CA ARG A 142 -1.50 9.30 -24.93
C ARG A 142 -1.60 10.81 -25.15
N GLN A 143 -0.94 11.58 -24.28
CA GLN A 143 -0.72 13.01 -24.52
C GLN A 143 0.45 13.16 -25.51
N GLU A 144 0.40 14.19 -26.36
CA GLU A 144 1.29 14.37 -27.54
C GLU A 144 2.80 14.44 -27.20
N ASP A 145 3.17 14.58 -25.93
CA ASP A 145 4.57 14.67 -25.44
C ASP A 145 5.23 13.31 -25.13
N ASP A 146 4.50 12.20 -25.23
CA ASP A 146 4.90 10.90 -24.67
C ASP A 146 5.32 9.89 -25.75
N GLN A 147 6.36 10.22 -26.53
CA GLN A 147 6.87 9.35 -27.62
C GLN A 147 7.39 7.97 -27.16
N PHE A 148 7.56 7.74 -25.85
CA PHE A 148 8.13 6.50 -25.28
C PHE A 148 7.40 5.97 -24.03
N SER A 149 6.22 6.48 -23.65
CA SER A 149 5.52 5.98 -22.46
C SER A 149 4.56 4.82 -22.77
N ASP A 150 4.58 3.80 -21.91
CA ASP A 150 3.64 2.67 -21.98
C ASP A 150 2.20 3.14 -21.80
N LEU A 151 1.28 2.53 -22.55
CA LEU A 151 -0.15 2.81 -22.48
C LEU A 151 -0.65 2.64 -21.04
N GLN A 152 -1.33 3.67 -20.52
CA GLN A 152 -1.92 3.62 -19.18
C GLN A 152 -3.38 3.23 -19.26
N VAL A 153 -3.77 2.29 -18.41
CA VAL A 153 -5.15 1.85 -18.29
C VAL A 153 -5.68 2.08 -16.88
N GLN A 154 -6.95 2.43 -16.79
CA GLN A 154 -7.67 2.54 -15.52
C GLN A 154 -8.32 1.20 -15.22
N VAL A 155 -7.91 0.58 -14.12
CA VAL A 155 -8.42 -0.73 -13.69
C VAL A 155 -9.34 -0.62 -12.49
N LEU A 156 -10.42 -1.41 -12.48
CA LEU A 156 -11.42 -1.52 -11.42
C LEU A 156 -11.31 -2.89 -10.75
N PHE A 157 -11.29 -2.95 -9.42
CA PHE A 157 -11.15 -4.22 -8.69
C PHE A 157 -12.42 -5.07 -8.77
N THR A 158 -12.27 -6.35 -9.10
CA THR A 158 -13.41 -7.30 -9.18
C THR A 158 -13.82 -7.83 -7.82
N HIS A 159 -12.84 -8.01 -6.92
CA HIS A 159 -13.04 -8.53 -5.57
C HIS A 159 -12.64 -7.50 -4.51
N PRO A 160 -13.42 -6.42 -4.32
CA PRO A 160 -13.11 -5.38 -3.35
C PRO A 160 -13.19 -5.94 -1.92
N THR A 161 -12.05 -5.98 -1.22
CA THR A 161 -11.94 -6.41 0.18
C THR A 161 -12.09 -5.23 1.15
N HIS A 162 -11.72 -4.03 0.70
CA HIS A 162 -11.80 -2.78 1.45
C HIS A 162 -12.69 -1.75 0.74
N THR A 163 -13.23 -0.79 1.51
CA THR A 163 -14.11 0.25 0.95
C THR A 163 -13.43 1.14 -0.08
N GLU A 164 -12.11 1.27 -0.01
CA GLU A 164 -11.30 2.04 -0.96
C GLU A 164 -11.17 1.38 -2.34
N MET A 165 -11.45 0.07 -2.43
CA MET A 165 -11.43 -0.69 -3.68
C MET A 165 -12.82 -0.76 -4.34
N LEU A 166 -13.88 -0.35 -3.63
CA LEU A 166 -15.22 -0.36 -4.18
C LEU A 166 -15.32 0.67 -5.30
N PRO A 167 -15.72 0.28 -6.52
CA PRO A 167 -15.91 1.24 -7.60
C PRO A 167 -17.05 2.20 -7.28
N CYS A 168 -16.86 3.48 -7.59
CA CYS A 168 -17.85 4.52 -7.37
C CYS A 168 -19.01 4.38 -8.38
N PRO A 169 -20.27 4.19 -7.94
CA PRO A 169 -21.40 4.07 -8.87
C PRO A 169 -21.62 5.33 -9.71
N PHE A 170 -21.41 6.51 -9.13
CA PHE A 170 -21.54 7.78 -9.85
C PHE A 170 -20.43 8.00 -10.87
N PHE A 171 -19.24 7.45 -10.64
CA PHE A 171 -18.14 7.51 -11.61
C PHE A 171 -18.43 6.61 -12.82
N LEU A 172 -18.92 5.39 -12.57
CA LEU A 172 -19.36 4.49 -13.65
C LEU A 172 -20.49 5.11 -14.50
N ASN A 173 -21.32 5.95 -13.89
CA ASN A 173 -22.39 6.68 -14.58
C ASN A 173 -21.93 8.05 -15.17
N GLY A 174 -20.67 8.46 -14.96
CA GLY A 174 -20.14 9.75 -15.44
C GLY A 174 -20.60 11.00 -14.69
N GLU A 175 -21.27 10.86 -13.54
CA GLU A 175 -21.86 11.96 -12.76
C GLU A 175 -21.06 12.33 -11.50
N CYS A 176 -19.87 11.75 -11.30
CA CYS A 176 -19.07 12.01 -10.11
C CYS A 176 -18.46 13.42 -10.14
N LYS A 177 -18.70 14.21 -9.09
CA LYS A 177 -18.20 15.59 -8.93
C LYS A 177 -16.91 15.70 -8.13
N PHE A 178 -16.44 14.58 -7.57
CA PHE A 178 -15.25 14.53 -6.71
C PHE A 178 -14.04 14.07 -7.53
N SER A 179 -12.83 14.48 -7.16
CA SER A 179 -11.60 13.92 -7.74
C SER A 179 -11.33 12.52 -7.18
N ASP A 180 -10.46 11.77 -7.85
CA ASP A 180 -10.09 10.39 -7.49
C ASP A 180 -9.65 10.25 -6.02
N GLU A 181 -8.99 11.27 -5.47
CA GLU A 181 -8.52 11.30 -4.08
C GLU A 181 -9.57 11.75 -3.06
N GLN A 182 -10.58 12.51 -3.50
CA GLN A 182 -11.62 13.07 -2.62
C GLN A 182 -12.89 12.21 -2.60
N CYS A 183 -13.04 11.30 -3.56
CA CYS A 183 -14.16 10.38 -3.60
C CYS A 183 -14.05 9.33 -2.48
N ARG A 184 -15.19 8.99 -1.87
CA ARG A 184 -15.26 7.95 -0.84
C ARG A 184 -15.01 6.55 -1.41
N TYR A 185 -15.28 6.38 -2.71
CA TYR A 185 -15.19 5.13 -3.46
C TYR A 185 -14.13 5.28 -4.55
N SER A 186 -13.57 4.16 -5.02
CA SER A 186 -12.54 4.12 -6.05
C SER A 186 -13.09 4.58 -7.41
N HIS A 187 -12.36 5.43 -8.12
CA HIS A 187 -12.54 5.63 -9.56
C HIS A 187 -11.75 4.61 -10.38
N GLY A 188 -11.04 3.70 -9.72
CA GLY A 188 -10.08 2.78 -10.34
C GLY A 188 -8.64 3.22 -10.06
N LYS A 189 -7.69 2.35 -10.40
CA LYS A 189 -6.25 2.62 -10.27
C LYS A 189 -5.66 2.79 -11.66
N LEU A 190 -4.86 3.82 -11.87
CA LEU A 190 -4.07 3.97 -13.10
C LEU A 190 -2.83 3.09 -13.04
N VAL A 191 -2.65 2.26 -14.05
CA VAL A 191 -1.60 1.24 -14.11
C VAL A 191 -1.10 1.15 -15.55
N GLN A 192 0.21 0.96 -15.73
CA GLN A 192 0.81 0.74 -17.04
C GLN A 192 0.40 -0.65 -17.56
N LEU A 193 0.06 -0.75 -18.85
CA LEU A 193 -0.35 -2.00 -19.49
C LEU A 193 0.70 -3.11 -19.28
N SER A 194 1.99 -2.78 -19.35
CA SER A 194 3.12 -3.70 -19.15
C SER A 194 3.21 -4.30 -17.74
N SER A 195 2.61 -3.64 -16.74
CA SER A 195 2.63 -4.09 -15.35
C SER A 195 1.41 -4.94 -14.96
N LEU A 196 0.45 -5.09 -15.87
CA LEU A 196 -0.70 -5.97 -15.68
C LEU A 196 -0.28 -7.43 -15.75
N LYS A 197 -0.86 -8.24 -14.87
CA LYS A 197 -0.71 -9.69 -14.88
C LYS A 197 -1.99 -10.35 -15.37
N GLU A 198 -1.87 -11.61 -15.79
CA GLU A 198 -3.02 -12.45 -16.11
C GLU A 198 -3.94 -12.58 -14.90
N ALA A 199 -5.26 -12.59 -15.13
CA ALA A 199 -6.24 -12.72 -14.06
C ALA A 199 -6.11 -14.08 -13.37
N ILE A 200 -6.13 -14.10 -12.03
CA ILE A 200 -6.07 -15.34 -11.27
C ILE A 200 -7.44 -16.02 -11.37
N GLU A 201 -7.50 -17.12 -12.11
CA GLU A 201 -8.71 -17.93 -12.19
C GLU A 201 -8.93 -18.73 -10.90
N PRO A 202 -10.18 -18.82 -10.42
CA PRO A 202 -10.48 -19.59 -9.22
C PRO A 202 -10.30 -21.09 -9.47
N ASN A 203 -9.34 -21.71 -8.79
CA ASN A 203 -9.19 -23.16 -8.80
C ASN A 203 -10.15 -23.80 -7.77
N TYR A 204 -11.21 -24.45 -8.26
CA TYR A 204 -12.19 -25.15 -7.42
C TYR A 204 -11.82 -26.62 -7.14
N GLU A 205 -10.84 -27.19 -7.84
CA GLU A 205 -10.45 -28.60 -7.70
C GLU A 205 -9.67 -28.87 -6.41
N GLY A 206 -8.97 -27.85 -5.89
CA GLY A 206 -8.23 -27.91 -4.63
C GLY A 206 -9.06 -27.60 -3.36
N LEU A 207 -10.37 -27.38 -3.49
CA LEU A 207 -11.20 -26.90 -2.38
C LEU A 207 -11.42 -28.00 -1.33
N LYS A 208 -10.83 -27.84 -0.14
CA LYS A 208 -10.97 -28.76 1.00
C LYS A 208 -11.57 -28.05 2.21
N VAL A 209 -12.08 -28.84 3.16
CA VAL A 209 -12.46 -28.31 4.47
C VAL A 209 -11.22 -27.70 5.13
N GLY A 210 -11.33 -26.45 5.57
CA GLY A 210 -10.23 -25.66 6.10
C GLY A 210 -9.57 -24.70 5.09
N SER A 211 -9.87 -24.81 3.79
CA SER A 211 -9.37 -23.86 2.79
C SER A 211 -9.92 -22.45 3.03
N ARG A 212 -9.09 -21.44 2.79
CA ARG A 212 -9.48 -20.03 2.87
C ARG A 212 -10.12 -19.58 1.56
N ILE A 213 -11.25 -18.90 1.65
CA ILE A 213 -12.00 -18.38 0.51
C ILE A 213 -12.35 -16.90 0.77
N LEU A 214 -12.52 -16.14 -0.30
CA LEU A 214 -13.22 -14.86 -0.25
C LEU A 214 -14.69 -15.11 -0.59
N MET A 215 -15.62 -14.61 0.21
CA MET A 215 -17.06 -14.74 -0.03
C MET A 215 -17.74 -13.39 -0.11
N LYS A 216 -18.75 -13.26 -0.97
CA LYS A 216 -19.65 -12.11 -1.01
C LYS A 216 -20.87 -12.39 -0.14
N LEU A 217 -21.17 -11.50 0.81
CA LEU A 217 -22.38 -11.62 1.63
C LEU A 217 -23.61 -11.23 0.81
N LYS A 218 -24.64 -12.08 0.80
CA LYS A 218 -25.94 -11.72 0.22
C LYS A 218 -26.71 -10.80 1.19
N PRO A 219 -27.28 -9.70 0.69
CA PRO A 219 -28.24 -8.93 1.48
C PRO A 219 -29.52 -9.74 1.73
N PRO A 220 -30.27 -9.46 2.81
CA PRO A 220 -31.64 -9.96 2.95
C PRO A 220 -32.53 -9.39 1.83
N ASP A 221 -33.45 -10.23 1.30
CA ASP A 221 -34.15 -10.15 0.00
C ASP A 221 -34.97 -8.87 -0.35
N ASP A 222 -34.89 -7.76 0.40
CA ASP A 222 -35.79 -6.59 0.25
C ASP A 222 -35.10 -5.21 0.03
N GLU A 223 -33.79 -5.14 -0.22
CA GLU A 223 -33.09 -3.85 -0.42
C GLU A 223 -32.43 -3.73 -1.81
N ASP A 224 -32.78 -2.68 -2.56
CA ASP A 224 -32.21 -2.35 -3.86
C ASP A 224 -30.68 -2.19 -3.80
N MET A 225 -29.95 -3.15 -4.38
CA MET A 225 -28.48 -3.20 -4.43
C MET A 225 -27.83 -2.21 -5.41
N SER A 226 -28.62 -1.43 -6.16
CA SER A 226 -28.08 -0.51 -7.16
C SER A 226 -27.33 0.69 -6.56
N THR A 227 -27.55 1.01 -5.29
CA THR A 227 -26.91 2.17 -4.64
C THR A 227 -26.12 1.76 -3.41
N VAL A 228 -24.81 2.05 -3.43
CA VAL A 228 -23.94 1.79 -2.28
C VAL A 228 -24.23 2.85 -1.20
N LYS A 229 -25.08 2.48 -0.24
CA LYS A 229 -25.38 3.27 0.97
C LYS A 229 -24.46 2.81 2.09
N LYS A 230 -24.17 3.68 3.05
CA LYS A 230 -23.37 3.33 4.26
C LYS A 230 -23.87 2.08 5.01
N SER A 231 -25.16 1.76 4.91
CA SER A 231 -25.77 0.57 5.49
C SER A 231 -25.55 -0.71 4.66
N THR A 232 -25.37 -0.58 3.35
CA THR A 232 -25.22 -1.69 2.38
C THR A 232 -23.78 -1.91 1.90
N GLU A 233 -22.84 -1.00 2.22
CA GLU A 233 -21.39 -1.13 1.95
C GLU A 233 -20.85 -2.51 2.36
N LYS A 234 -21.30 -3.04 3.51
CA LYS A 234 -20.88 -4.33 4.05
C LYS A 234 -21.23 -5.55 3.18
N TYR A 235 -22.24 -5.45 2.32
CA TYR A 235 -22.67 -6.52 1.40
C TYR A 235 -21.98 -6.44 0.03
N HIS A 236 -21.31 -5.33 -0.25
CA HIS A 236 -20.55 -5.14 -1.50
C HIS A 236 -19.07 -5.55 -1.35
N LEU A 237 -18.63 -5.81 -0.12
CA LEU A 237 -17.26 -6.22 0.20
C LEU A 237 -17.13 -7.75 0.24
N TRP A 238 -16.03 -8.24 -0.32
CA TRP A 238 -15.61 -9.62 -0.20
C TRP A 238 -14.92 -9.84 1.14
N GLN A 239 -15.33 -10.87 1.87
CA GLN A 239 -14.83 -11.16 3.20
C GLN A 239 -14.12 -12.50 3.24
N ARG A 240 -13.05 -12.60 4.02
CA ARG A 240 -12.31 -13.86 4.21
C ARG A 240 -13.11 -14.82 5.09
N ALA A 241 -13.25 -16.04 4.59
CA ALA A 241 -13.95 -17.13 5.23
C ALA A 241 -13.17 -18.44 5.11
N ILE A 242 -13.48 -19.39 5.98
CA ILE A 242 -12.92 -20.73 6.02
C ILE A 242 -14.03 -21.71 5.66
N VAL A 243 -13.74 -22.61 4.74
CA VAL A 243 -14.65 -23.68 4.32
C VAL A 243 -14.82 -24.68 5.46
N ILE A 244 -16.06 -24.90 5.93
CA ILE A 244 -16.40 -25.96 6.89
C ILE A 244 -16.87 -27.24 6.18
N GLY A 245 -17.57 -27.09 5.05
CA GLY A 245 -18.10 -28.23 4.30
C GLY A 245 -18.18 -27.89 2.83
N VAL A 246 -17.81 -28.84 1.97
CA VAL A 246 -17.91 -28.72 0.51
C VAL A 246 -18.81 -29.83 0.00
N ASP A 247 -19.79 -29.47 -0.81
CA ASP A 247 -20.58 -30.38 -1.62
C ASP A 247 -20.23 -30.08 -3.09
N LEU A 248 -19.28 -30.85 -3.63
CA LEU A 248 -18.78 -30.71 -5.01
C LEU A 248 -19.87 -31.05 -6.04
N ASP A 249 -20.74 -32.02 -5.73
CA ASP A 249 -21.80 -32.49 -6.62
C ASP A 249 -22.89 -31.42 -6.82
N LYS A 250 -23.20 -30.68 -5.76
CA LYS A 250 -24.20 -29.59 -5.81
C LYS A 250 -23.60 -28.21 -6.07
N ARG A 251 -22.26 -28.10 -6.21
CA ARG A 251 -21.53 -26.84 -6.28
C ARG A 251 -21.93 -25.87 -5.15
N THR A 252 -22.02 -26.39 -3.94
CA THR A 252 -22.34 -25.61 -2.74
C THR A 252 -21.30 -25.79 -1.65
N CYS A 253 -21.02 -24.72 -0.91
CA CYS A 253 -20.04 -24.70 0.16
C CYS A 253 -20.67 -24.09 1.42
N VAL A 254 -20.35 -24.65 2.58
CA VAL A 254 -20.63 -24.05 3.88
C VAL A 254 -19.35 -23.40 4.37
N ALA A 255 -19.37 -22.08 4.53
CA ALA A 255 -18.21 -21.31 4.96
C ALA A 255 -18.50 -20.54 6.24
N LYS A 256 -17.46 -20.35 7.06
CA LYS A 256 -17.48 -19.55 8.28
C LYS A 256 -16.56 -18.36 8.15
N LEU A 257 -17.04 -17.20 8.56
CA LEU A 257 -16.25 -15.97 8.51
C LEU A 257 -15.03 -16.08 9.44
N GLU A 258 -13.83 -15.78 8.91
CA GLU A 258 -12.57 -15.85 9.68
C GLU A 258 -12.50 -14.72 10.72
N HIS A 259 -12.94 -13.54 10.30
CA HIS A 259 -13.06 -12.37 11.17
C HIS A 259 -14.46 -12.38 11.73
N GLY A 260 -14.64 -12.75 13.00
CA GLY A 260 -15.92 -12.78 13.69
C GLY A 260 -16.68 -11.46 13.54
N GLY A 261 -17.45 -11.38 12.46
CA GLY A 261 -18.19 -10.20 12.07
C GLY A 261 -19.29 -10.07 13.09
N LYS A 262 -19.16 -9.10 13.99
CA LYS A 262 -20.30 -8.65 14.78
C LYS A 262 -21.27 -8.01 13.81
N ILE A 263 -22.10 -8.85 13.17
CA ILE A 263 -23.36 -8.45 12.55
C ILE A 263 -24.10 -7.76 13.69
N GLY A 264 -24.14 -6.43 13.60
CA GLY A 264 -24.72 -5.55 14.59
C GLY A 264 -26.22 -5.73 14.62
N GLU A 265 -26.70 -6.83 15.17
CA GLU A 265 -28.01 -6.95 15.77
C GLU A 265 -27.89 -7.84 17.00
N LYS A 266 -28.34 -7.32 18.14
CA LYS A 266 -28.54 -8.11 19.34
C LYS A 266 -29.68 -9.10 19.09
N ARG A 267 -29.45 -10.17 18.35
CA ARG A 267 -30.40 -11.28 18.24
C ARG A 267 -29.65 -12.54 17.84
N LYS A 268 -29.71 -13.52 18.76
CA LYS A 268 -29.44 -14.95 18.65
C LYS A 268 -28.15 -15.38 17.93
N VAL A 269 -27.40 -16.19 18.67
CA VAL A 269 -26.47 -17.21 18.17
C VAL A 269 -27.22 -18.07 17.14
N VAL A 270 -27.26 -17.62 15.89
CA VAL A 270 -27.52 -18.44 14.71
C VAL A 270 -26.13 -18.66 14.13
N SER A 271 -25.81 -19.91 13.86
CA SER A 271 -24.50 -20.37 13.40
C SER A 271 -23.93 -19.42 12.34
N ASP A 272 -22.67 -19.03 12.52
CA ASP A 272 -21.82 -18.26 11.57
C ASP A 272 -21.53 -19.09 10.29
N GLU A 273 -22.49 -19.90 9.83
CA GLU A 273 -22.39 -20.84 8.72
C GLU A 273 -23.20 -20.28 7.55
N PHE A 274 -22.50 -19.89 6.49
CA PHE A 274 -23.11 -19.38 5.27
C PHE A 274 -23.07 -20.45 4.19
N HIS A 275 -24.25 -20.77 3.64
CA HIS A 275 -24.38 -21.62 2.47
C HIS A 275 -24.16 -20.77 1.21
N LEU A 276 -23.06 -21.05 0.51
CA LEU A 276 -22.63 -20.33 -0.68
C LEU A 276 -22.66 -21.25 -1.90
N LYS A 277 -22.99 -20.68 -3.06
CA LYS A 277 -22.78 -21.34 -4.35
C LYS A 277 -21.41 -20.95 -4.90
N PHE A 278 -20.89 -21.72 -5.85
CA PHE A 278 -19.55 -21.50 -6.41
C PHE A 278 -19.37 -20.11 -7.05
N GLU A 279 -20.45 -19.46 -7.48
CA GLU A 279 -20.43 -18.11 -8.06
C GLU A 279 -20.24 -17.01 -6.99
N ASP A 280 -20.49 -17.33 -5.71
CA ASP A 280 -20.49 -16.36 -4.60
C ASP A 280 -19.20 -16.38 -3.77
N PHE A 281 -18.24 -17.25 -4.12
CA PHE A 281 -16.94 -17.31 -3.45
C PHE A 281 -15.77 -17.56 -4.41
N PHE A 282 -14.60 -17.05 -4.01
CA PHE A 282 -13.35 -17.14 -4.72
C PHE A 282 -12.34 -17.90 -3.83
N PRO A 283 -11.91 -19.11 -4.22
CA PRO A 283 -10.85 -19.84 -3.52
C PRO A 283 -9.55 -19.05 -3.55
N LEU A 284 -8.96 -18.79 -2.39
CA LEU A 284 -7.57 -18.36 -2.32
C LEU A 284 -6.75 -19.64 -2.45
N GLY A 285 -6.09 -19.83 -3.58
CA GLY A 285 -5.28 -21.02 -3.83
C GLY A 285 -4.40 -21.32 -2.61
N SER A 286 -4.33 -22.59 -2.21
CA SER A 286 -3.28 -23.06 -1.31
C SER A 286 -1.98 -23.04 -2.10
N GLN A 287 -1.44 -21.86 -2.36
CA GLN A 287 -0.05 -21.74 -2.73
C GLN A 287 0.70 -22.32 -1.54
N ASP A 288 1.37 -23.44 -1.75
CA ASP A 288 2.35 -23.95 -0.80
C ASP A 288 3.27 -22.78 -0.45
N ASP A 289 3.29 -22.39 0.82
CA ASP A 289 4.23 -21.43 1.39
C ASP A 289 5.65 -22.05 1.33
N ASN A 290 6.22 -22.13 0.12
CA ASN A 290 7.63 -22.33 -0.15
C ASN A 290 8.16 -21.04 -0.76
N ASP A 291 8.05 -19.94 -0.01
CA ASP A 291 8.81 -18.74 -0.32
C ASP A 291 10.28 -19.03 -0.02
N THR A 292 11.04 -19.16 -1.11
CA THR A 292 12.49 -19.05 -1.11
C THR A 292 12.83 -17.63 -0.64
N ASP A 293 13.35 -17.53 0.58
CA ASP A 293 13.91 -16.31 1.13
C ASP A 293 15.10 -15.84 0.26
N SER A 294 14.85 -14.84 -0.58
CA SER A 294 15.90 -14.06 -1.22
C SER A 294 16.17 -12.84 -0.34
N ASP A 295 17.28 -12.89 0.38
CA ASP A 295 17.83 -11.78 1.14
C ASP A 295 17.97 -10.53 0.27
N SER A 296 17.35 -9.42 0.67
CA SER A 296 17.84 -8.10 0.29
C SER A 296 17.67 -7.13 1.45
N ILE A 297 18.78 -6.94 2.14
CA ILE A 297 19.07 -5.84 3.05
C ILE A 297 18.77 -4.49 2.37
N SER A 298 17.86 -3.70 2.96
CA SER A 298 17.89 -2.25 2.79
C SER A 298 17.42 -1.59 4.07
N ASP A 299 18.41 -1.03 4.74
CA ASP A 299 18.39 -0.10 5.84
C ASP A 299 17.46 1.09 5.53
N THR A 300 16.49 1.36 6.40
CA THR A 300 16.00 2.72 6.73
C THR A 300 14.99 2.63 7.88
N GLU A 301 15.40 3.20 9.00
CA GLU A 301 14.62 3.41 10.22
C GLU A 301 13.42 4.33 9.97
N TYR A 302 12.24 4.02 10.52
CA TYR A 302 11.38 4.96 11.28
C TYR A 302 10.26 4.17 12.00
N PRO A 303 9.84 4.57 13.22
CA PRO A 303 9.11 3.71 14.14
C PRO A 303 7.60 3.99 14.11
N GLU A 304 6.78 2.95 13.98
CA GLU A 304 5.37 3.03 14.36
C GLU A 304 5.03 2.04 15.47
N LEU A 305 4.79 2.62 16.66
CA LEU A 305 4.05 2.00 17.72
C LEU A 305 2.61 1.73 17.26
N LYS A 306 2.19 0.48 17.29
CA LYS A 306 0.83 0.13 17.69
C LYS A 306 0.80 -1.23 18.37
N SER A 307 0.84 -1.16 19.70
CA SER A 307 0.45 -2.23 20.59
C SER A 307 -0.97 -2.71 20.28
N SER A 308 -1.10 -3.98 19.92
CA SER A 308 -2.35 -4.72 20.08
C SER A 308 -2.03 -6.12 20.57
N LYS A 309 -2.43 -6.37 21.81
CA LYS A 309 -2.47 -7.68 22.44
C LYS A 309 -3.28 -8.64 21.55
N ARG A 310 -2.70 -9.79 21.19
CA ARG A 310 -3.21 -11.14 21.55
C ARG A 310 -2.35 -12.26 20.94
N ASN A 311 -2.05 -13.21 21.82
CA ASN A 311 -1.76 -14.63 21.61
C ASN A 311 -0.40 -15.01 20.99
N ASP A 312 0.64 -14.96 21.81
CA ASP A 312 1.92 -15.66 21.62
C ASP A 312 1.77 -17.17 21.88
N ASP A 313 0.97 -17.86 21.08
CA ASP A 313 1.04 -19.34 21.01
C ASP A 313 1.96 -19.79 19.86
N HIS A 314 2.57 -18.86 19.12
CA HIS A 314 3.39 -19.17 17.94
C HIS A 314 4.89 -19.34 18.23
N THR A 315 5.37 -18.94 19.43
CA THR A 315 6.81 -19.02 19.77
C THR A 315 7.23 -20.38 20.34
N ASN A 316 6.29 -21.18 20.84
CA ASN A 316 6.59 -22.51 21.38
C ASN A 316 6.66 -23.61 20.30
N LEU A 317 6.27 -23.30 19.06
CA LEU A 317 6.33 -24.24 17.93
C LEU A 317 7.66 -24.23 17.18
N ILE A 318 8.54 -23.25 17.45
CA ILE A 318 9.85 -23.13 16.78
C ILE A 318 10.93 -23.92 17.54
N GLY A 319 10.81 -24.04 18.87
CA GLY A 319 11.77 -24.80 19.69
C GLY A 319 11.77 -26.31 19.43
N ASP A 320 10.59 -26.89 19.14
CA ASP A 320 10.45 -28.34 18.92
C ASP A 320 10.71 -28.75 17.45
N ASN A 321 10.63 -27.84 16.48
CA ASN A 321 10.83 -28.14 15.05
C ASN A 321 12.25 -27.93 14.52
N LEU A 322 13.12 -27.20 15.23
CA LEU A 322 14.54 -27.06 14.84
C LEU A 322 15.37 -28.32 15.09
N HIS A 323 14.84 -29.29 15.87
CA HIS A 323 15.55 -30.52 16.21
C HIS A 323 15.21 -31.73 15.32
N ILE A 324 14.32 -31.60 14.33
CA ILE A 324 13.83 -32.75 13.55
C ILE A 324 14.35 -32.77 12.11
N ASN A 325 14.82 -31.65 11.54
CA ASN A 325 15.26 -31.60 10.13
C ASN A 325 16.60 -30.88 9.92
N ALA A 326 17.58 -31.06 10.81
CA ALA A 326 18.95 -30.71 10.47
C ALA A 326 19.50 -31.80 9.52
N PRO A 327 20.10 -31.42 8.36
CA PRO A 327 20.74 -32.39 7.48
C PRO A 327 21.79 -33.19 8.27
N ALA A 328 21.81 -34.52 8.12
CA ALA A 328 22.73 -35.37 8.85
C ALA A 328 24.18 -34.86 8.66
N MET A 329 24.92 -34.75 9.76
CA MET A 329 26.31 -34.28 9.75
C MET A 329 27.11 -35.08 8.70
N GLY A 330 27.61 -34.40 7.66
CA GLY A 330 28.28 -35.03 6.52
C GLY A 330 27.53 -34.99 5.17
N GLU A 331 26.32 -34.41 5.05
CA GLU A 331 25.65 -34.29 3.74
C GLU A 331 26.45 -33.49 2.70
N TRP A 332 27.28 -32.54 3.13
CA TRP A 332 28.21 -31.80 2.26
C TRP A 332 29.23 -32.69 1.51
N GLU A 333 29.42 -33.94 1.96
CA GLU A 333 30.41 -34.85 1.38
C GLU A 333 29.89 -35.57 0.14
N ARG A 334 28.57 -35.54 -0.08
CA ARG A 334 27.96 -36.02 -1.33
C ARG A 334 28.57 -35.35 -2.56
N HIS A 335 28.94 -34.07 -2.44
CA HIS A 335 29.49 -33.27 -3.53
C HIS A 335 31.03 -33.17 -3.52
N THR A 336 31.73 -33.62 -2.46
CA THR A 336 33.19 -33.43 -2.31
C THR A 336 34.00 -34.73 -2.22
N ARG A 337 33.41 -35.88 -2.55
CA ARG A 337 34.06 -37.21 -2.56
C ARG A 337 34.91 -37.50 -1.31
N GLY A 338 34.46 -37.02 -0.13
CA GLY A 338 35.16 -37.23 1.14
C GLY A 338 36.40 -36.36 1.39
N MET A 339 36.62 -35.29 0.62
CA MET A 339 37.74 -34.36 0.89
C MET A 339 37.54 -33.61 2.22
N GLY A 340 36.30 -33.20 2.53
CA GLY A 340 35.95 -32.49 3.77
C GLY A 340 36.24 -33.31 5.02
N SER A 341 35.72 -34.54 5.11
CA SER A 341 36.00 -35.46 6.23
C SER A 341 37.48 -35.76 6.38
N LYS A 342 38.22 -35.93 5.27
CA LYS A 342 39.66 -36.19 5.31
C LYS A 342 40.45 -35.01 5.87
N ILE A 343 40.06 -33.78 5.53
CA ILE A 343 40.65 -32.56 6.11
C ILE A 343 40.30 -32.47 7.60
N MET A 344 39.05 -32.71 7.98
CA MET A 344 38.63 -32.69 9.39
C MET A 344 39.40 -33.72 10.24
N LEU A 345 39.54 -34.94 9.75
CA LEU A 345 40.36 -35.98 10.38
C LEU A 345 41.82 -35.56 10.51
N SER A 346 42.40 -34.91 9.49
CA SER A 346 43.77 -34.40 9.53
C SER A 346 43.97 -33.28 10.56
N MET A 347 42.91 -32.54 10.87
CA MET A 347 42.88 -31.47 11.88
C MET A 347 42.49 -31.98 13.27
N GLY A 348 42.37 -33.30 13.46
CA GLY A 348 42.11 -33.92 14.76
C GLY A 348 40.63 -34.08 15.12
N TYR A 349 39.71 -33.98 14.16
CA TYR A 349 38.30 -34.35 14.38
C TYR A 349 38.15 -35.87 14.56
N ILE A 350 37.48 -36.29 15.64
CA ILE A 350 37.08 -37.68 15.84
C ILE A 350 35.57 -37.77 15.58
N PRO A 351 35.09 -38.69 14.73
CA PRO A 351 33.66 -38.85 14.46
C PRO A 351 32.87 -39.08 15.75
N GLY A 352 31.88 -38.24 16.00
CA GLY A 352 31.05 -38.28 17.23
C GLY A 352 31.60 -37.47 18.40
N THR A 353 32.72 -36.76 18.25
CA THR A 353 33.23 -35.80 19.24
C THR A 353 33.33 -34.39 18.65
N GLY A 354 33.66 -33.41 19.50
CA GLY A 354 33.87 -32.03 19.10
C GLY A 354 35.07 -31.83 18.18
N LEU A 355 35.01 -30.80 17.33
CA LEU A 355 36.17 -30.36 16.56
C LEU A 355 37.29 -29.82 17.48
N GLY A 356 38.53 -30.25 17.27
CA GLY A 356 39.73 -29.76 17.95
C GLY A 356 40.61 -30.88 18.51
N ALA A 357 41.89 -30.59 18.77
CA ALA A 357 42.89 -31.59 19.20
C ALA A 357 42.55 -32.33 20.51
N ALA A 358 41.74 -31.71 21.38
CA ALA A 358 41.25 -32.32 22.63
C ALA A 358 39.77 -32.77 22.56
N SER A 359 39.13 -32.73 21.37
CA SER A 359 37.69 -32.98 21.19
C SER A 359 36.75 -32.00 21.94
N ASP A 360 37.23 -30.81 22.29
CA ASP A 360 36.49 -29.78 23.04
C ASP A 360 35.43 -29.02 22.22
N GLY A 361 35.34 -29.27 20.92
CA GLY A 361 34.35 -28.62 20.06
C GLY A 361 32.91 -28.97 20.46
N ARG A 362 31.98 -28.06 20.22
CA ARG A 362 30.57 -28.29 20.53
C ARG A 362 29.95 -29.21 19.48
N LEU A 363 29.34 -30.29 19.95
CA LEU A 363 28.58 -31.24 19.13
C LEU A 363 27.18 -30.72 18.79
N LEU A 364 26.58 -29.96 19.70
CA LEU A 364 25.24 -29.43 19.54
C LEU A 364 25.30 -28.08 18.83
N PRO A 365 24.44 -27.85 17.82
CA PRO A 365 24.26 -26.54 17.21
C PRO A 365 24.02 -25.46 18.27
N VAL A 366 24.59 -24.28 18.06
CA VAL A 366 24.37 -23.14 18.95
C VAL A 366 22.96 -22.60 18.68
N GLU A 367 22.09 -22.71 19.68
CA GLU A 367 20.73 -22.18 19.60
C GLU A 367 20.77 -20.65 19.50
N ALA A 368 20.26 -20.11 18.39
CA ALA A 368 20.12 -18.67 18.19
C ALA A 368 18.88 -18.18 18.94
N HIS A 369 19.06 -17.36 19.98
CA HIS A 369 17.96 -16.77 20.72
C HIS A 369 17.72 -15.33 20.27
N ILE A 370 16.56 -15.08 19.65
CA ILE A 370 16.18 -13.74 19.18
C ILE A 370 15.80 -12.88 20.39
N MET A 371 16.61 -11.86 20.67
CA MET A 371 16.32 -10.89 21.74
C MET A 371 15.50 -9.71 21.19
N PRO A 372 14.66 -9.07 22.03
CA PRO A 372 13.97 -7.84 21.65
C PRO A 372 14.97 -6.72 21.34
N SER A 373 14.82 -6.08 20.18
CA SER A 373 15.70 -5.00 19.70
C SER A 373 15.77 -3.78 20.62
N THR A 374 14.79 -3.63 21.52
CA THR A 374 14.66 -2.47 22.42
C THR A 374 15.42 -2.61 23.74
N ALA A 375 16.10 -3.73 23.99
CA ALA A 375 16.77 -4.01 25.26
C ALA A 375 18.28 -4.18 25.07
N SER A 376 19.09 -3.56 25.94
CA SER A 376 20.53 -3.77 25.95
C SER A 376 20.88 -5.22 26.27
N LEU A 377 21.99 -5.70 25.72
CA LEU A 377 22.51 -7.05 25.97
C LEU A 377 22.68 -7.33 27.47
N ASP A 378 23.13 -6.34 28.23
CA ASP A 378 23.27 -6.44 29.69
C ASP A 378 21.93 -6.65 30.40
N ARG A 379 20.87 -5.94 29.95
CA ARG A 379 19.51 -6.11 30.50
C ARG A 379 18.91 -7.45 30.13
N CYS A 380 19.21 -7.94 28.93
CA CYS A 380 18.81 -9.26 28.45
C CYS A 380 19.49 -10.38 29.25
N MET A 381 20.79 -10.21 29.54
CA MET A 381 21.57 -11.14 30.36
C MET A 381 21.11 -11.14 31.82
N GLU A 382 20.79 -9.97 32.38
CA GLU A 382 20.25 -9.83 33.74
C GLU A 382 18.86 -10.49 33.86
N LEU A 383 18.00 -10.33 32.85
CA LEU A 383 16.70 -11.02 32.79
C LEU A 383 16.87 -12.54 32.68
N LYS A 384 17.84 -13.01 31.90
CA LYS A 384 18.16 -14.45 31.76
C LYS A 384 18.71 -15.05 33.05
N GLN A 385 19.61 -14.34 33.75
CA GLN A 385 20.12 -14.76 35.06
C GLN A 385 19.02 -14.79 36.12
N LYS A 386 18.14 -13.79 36.14
CA LYS A 386 16.97 -13.75 37.04
C LYS A 386 15.94 -14.83 36.71
N ALA A 387 15.90 -15.30 35.47
CA ALA A 387 14.92 -16.26 35.00
C ALA A 387 15.37 -17.72 35.12
N SER A 388 16.61 -18.03 35.54
CA SER A 388 17.11 -19.39 35.88
C SER A 388 16.43 -20.54 35.12
N ASP A 389 16.49 -20.49 33.78
CA ASP A 389 15.94 -21.44 32.80
C ASP A 389 14.41 -21.47 32.60
N LYS A 390 13.68 -20.44 33.03
CA LYS A 390 12.27 -20.21 32.65
C LYS A 390 12.16 -19.04 31.69
N ASP A 391 11.14 -19.05 30.83
CA ASP A 391 10.93 -18.04 29.79
C ASP A 391 11.05 -16.61 30.34
N ALA A 392 12.13 -15.91 29.95
CA ALA A 392 12.45 -14.56 30.40
C ALA A 392 11.26 -13.58 30.17
N PHE A 393 10.48 -13.83 29.11
CA PHE A 393 9.28 -13.09 28.74
C PHE A 393 8.13 -13.20 29.76
N LEU A 394 7.94 -14.38 30.38
CA LEU A 394 6.91 -14.57 31.41
C LEU A 394 7.25 -13.82 32.70
N VAL A 395 8.54 -13.77 33.04
CA VAL A 395 9.06 -13.03 34.19
C VAL A 395 8.90 -11.52 33.99
N GLU A 396 9.21 -11.00 32.80
CA GLU A 396 9.03 -9.59 32.47
C GLU A 396 7.56 -9.17 32.53
N LYS A 397 6.66 -9.99 31.98
CA LYS A 397 5.20 -9.77 32.01
C LYS A 397 4.67 -9.77 33.45
N ARG A 398 5.24 -10.58 34.34
CA ARG A 398 4.89 -10.63 35.77
C ARG A 398 5.34 -9.36 36.50
N LEU A 399 6.56 -8.88 36.23
CA LEU A 399 7.09 -7.65 36.82
C LEU A 399 6.29 -6.42 36.38
N LYS A 400 5.98 -6.29 35.08
CA LYS A 400 5.12 -5.21 34.56
C LYS A 400 3.71 -5.21 35.16
N ARG A 401 3.14 -6.41 35.41
CA ARG A 401 1.83 -6.53 36.09
C ARG A 401 1.89 -6.10 37.55
N LEU A 402 2.98 -6.40 38.25
CA LEU A 402 3.18 -5.96 39.64
C LEU A 402 3.35 -4.45 39.72
N GLN A 403 4.19 -3.86 38.86
CA GLN A 403 4.41 -2.42 38.78
C GLN A 403 3.10 -1.65 38.51
N LYS A 404 2.31 -2.11 37.53
CA LYS A 404 1.00 -1.50 37.23
C LYS A 404 0.02 -1.58 38.41
N ARG A 405 0.10 -2.64 39.22
CA ARG A 405 -0.75 -2.82 40.40
C ARG A 405 -0.34 -1.90 41.54
N GLU A 406 0.95 -1.63 41.68
CA GLU A 406 1.48 -0.67 42.65
C GLU A 406 1.13 0.77 42.26
N GLU A 407 1.26 1.13 40.98
CA GLU A 407 0.84 2.43 40.44
C GLU A 407 -0.67 2.68 40.62
N GLU A 408 -1.49 1.65 40.40
CA GLU A 408 -2.93 1.77 40.63
C GLU A 408 -3.25 1.93 42.13
N ARG A 409 -2.49 1.26 43.00
CA ARG A 409 -2.63 1.40 44.46
C ARG A 409 -2.19 2.79 44.93
N SER A 410 -1.10 3.33 44.40
CA SER A 410 -0.61 4.67 44.73
C SER A 410 -1.56 5.75 44.22
N LYS A 411 -2.09 5.61 42.99
CA LYS A 411 -3.11 6.51 42.45
C LYS A 411 -4.38 6.54 43.30
N ARG A 412 -4.88 5.37 43.72
CA ARG A 412 -6.04 5.28 44.63
C ARG A 412 -5.75 5.86 46.01
N ALA A 413 -4.52 5.79 46.50
CA ALA A 413 -4.13 6.43 47.76
C ALA A 413 -4.11 7.95 47.62
N TYR A 414 -3.52 8.47 46.55
CA TYR A 414 -3.50 9.89 46.23
C TYR A 414 -4.90 10.49 46.03
N GLU A 415 -5.79 9.79 45.33
CA GLU A 415 -7.19 10.23 45.17
C GLU A 415 -7.93 10.29 46.52
N ARG A 416 -7.67 9.34 47.43
CA ARG A 416 -8.26 9.30 48.76
C ARG A 416 -7.75 10.43 49.65
N GLU A 417 -6.46 10.77 49.54
CA GLU A 417 -5.84 11.90 50.23
C GLU A 417 -6.39 13.24 49.74
N LYS A 418 -6.52 13.41 48.42
CA LYS A 418 -7.14 14.59 47.81
C LYS A 418 -8.62 14.75 48.21
N GLU A 419 -9.37 13.66 48.33
CA GLU A 419 -10.74 13.70 48.88
C GLU A 419 -10.76 14.10 50.36
N MET A 420 -9.81 13.62 51.17
CA MET A 420 -9.69 14.01 52.58
C MET A 420 -9.32 15.49 52.72
N GLU A 421 -8.41 16.01 51.88
CA GLU A 421 -8.11 17.45 51.82
C GLU A 421 -9.34 18.28 51.46
N ARG A 422 -10.15 17.82 50.49
CA ARG A 422 -11.41 18.48 50.13
C ARG A 422 -12.45 18.44 51.25
N ARG A 423 -12.42 17.41 52.10
CA ARG A 423 -13.31 17.24 53.27
C ARG A 423 -12.63 17.62 54.59
N ASN A 424 -11.59 18.46 54.54
CA ASN A 424 -10.85 18.84 55.74
C ASN A 424 -11.60 19.95 56.50
N VAL A 425 -11.64 19.84 57.84
CA VAL A 425 -12.46 20.69 58.72
C VAL A 425 -12.10 22.17 58.57
N PHE A 426 -10.85 22.49 58.23
CA PHE A 426 -10.37 23.84 57.94
C PHE A 426 -10.92 24.42 56.63
N ASN A 427 -11.10 23.60 55.58
CA ASN A 427 -11.76 24.05 54.34
C ASN A 427 -13.26 24.25 54.56
N PHE A 428 -13.86 23.44 55.43
CA PHE A 428 -15.25 23.63 55.85
C PHE A 428 -15.41 24.90 56.70
N LEU A 429 -14.51 25.16 57.65
CA LEU A 429 -14.51 26.39 58.46
C LEU A 429 -14.31 27.64 57.61
N ASN A 430 -13.37 27.59 56.66
CA ASN A 430 -13.13 28.69 55.72
C ASN A 430 -14.36 28.99 54.84
N ASN A 431 -15.16 27.96 54.50
CA ASN A 431 -16.42 28.14 53.77
C ASN A 431 -17.60 28.58 54.64
N THR A 432 -17.58 28.34 55.96
CA THR A 432 -18.73 28.61 56.85
C THR A 432 -18.57 29.84 57.74
N LEU A 433 -17.35 30.30 58.00
CA LEU A 433 -17.07 31.48 58.83
C LEU A 433 -16.46 32.66 58.05
N GLY A 434 -16.13 32.46 56.77
CA GLY A 434 -15.47 33.45 55.91
C GLY A 434 -16.40 34.48 55.25
N ASP A 435 -17.60 34.72 55.79
CA ASP A 435 -18.50 35.77 55.29
C ASP A 435 -18.89 36.71 56.43
N LYS A 436 -18.04 37.72 56.68
CA LYS A 436 -18.42 39.02 57.25
C LYS A 436 -17.27 40.04 57.22
N VAL A 437 -17.50 41.03 56.34
CA VAL A 437 -17.10 42.46 56.35
C VAL A 437 -15.59 42.77 56.35
N ASP A 438 -15.05 43.27 55.23
CA ASP A 438 -14.93 44.71 54.99
C ASP A 438 -14.46 45.06 53.57
N VAL A 439 -14.68 46.32 53.24
CA VAL A 439 -14.74 47.02 51.97
C VAL A 439 -13.47 46.96 51.09
N ASP A 440 -13.73 47.03 49.78
CA ASP A 440 -12.86 47.24 48.62
C ASP A 440 -12.10 46.03 48.03
N THR A 441 -12.56 45.66 46.82
CA THR A 441 -11.97 44.74 45.81
C THR A 441 -12.46 43.29 45.87
N GLU A 442 -12.86 42.75 44.69
CA GLU A 442 -13.32 41.37 44.34
C GLU A 442 -14.82 41.27 44.01
N GLN A 443 -15.24 41.39 42.74
CA GLN A 443 -15.20 40.36 41.68
C GLN A 443 -15.62 38.95 42.15
N SER A 444 -16.89 38.66 41.87
CA SER A 444 -17.54 37.36 42.00
C SER A 444 -16.77 36.24 41.30
N LYS A 445 -16.35 35.24 42.09
CA LYS A 445 -15.82 33.93 41.66
C LYS A 445 -16.90 33.12 40.93
N ARG A 446 -17.15 33.45 39.66
CA ARG A 446 -17.47 32.45 38.63
C ARG A 446 -16.13 31.90 38.12
N ALA A 447 -16.11 30.64 37.66
CA ALA A 447 -14.97 30.04 36.96
C ALA A 447 -14.29 31.05 36.02
N PRO A 448 -12.95 31.04 35.85
CA PRO A 448 -12.27 32.06 35.08
C PRO A 448 -12.81 32.01 33.65
N THR A 449 -13.71 32.94 33.32
CA THR A 449 -14.01 33.23 31.93
C THR A 449 -12.75 33.89 31.44
N VAL A 450 -11.83 33.09 30.92
CA VAL A 450 -10.65 33.55 30.21
C VAL A 450 -11.16 34.60 29.24
N ASP A 451 -10.79 35.85 29.47
CA ASP A 451 -11.19 36.95 28.60
C ASP A 451 -10.59 36.61 27.23
N VAL A 452 -11.44 36.29 26.25
CA VAL A 452 -11.07 35.74 24.93
C VAL A 452 -10.05 36.64 24.23
N LYS A 453 -10.03 37.93 24.60
CA LYS A 453 -9.08 38.94 24.12
C LYS A 453 -7.67 38.78 24.69
N GLN A 454 -7.51 38.26 25.90
CA GLN A 454 -6.23 38.12 26.61
C GLN A 454 -5.54 36.78 26.35
N SER A 455 -6.28 35.75 25.90
CA SER A 455 -5.72 34.42 25.61
C SER A 455 -4.82 34.41 24.37
N SER A 456 -3.80 33.54 24.38
CA SER A 456 -2.90 33.30 23.23
C SER A 456 -3.64 32.63 22.07
N SER A 457 -3.12 32.74 20.84
CA SER A 457 -3.71 32.06 19.66
C SER A 457 -3.74 30.54 19.81
N LYS A 458 -2.72 29.97 20.47
CA LYS A 458 -2.66 28.54 20.83
C LYS A 458 -3.74 28.19 21.85
N ASP A 459 -3.94 29.03 22.86
CA ASP A 459 -4.96 28.81 23.89
C ASP A 459 -6.37 28.90 23.31
N LEU A 460 -6.62 29.82 22.38
CA LEU A 460 -7.90 29.91 21.66
C LEU A 460 -8.20 28.65 20.84
N ASN A 461 -7.18 28.01 20.26
CA ASN A 461 -7.36 26.75 19.53
C ASN A 461 -7.68 25.59 20.48
N ILE A 462 -7.02 25.54 21.65
CA ILE A 462 -7.27 24.53 22.68
C ILE A 462 -8.68 24.71 23.26
N GLU A 463 -9.08 25.94 23.58
CA GLU A 463 -10.43 26.25 24.09
C GLU A 463 -11.50 25.96 23.05
N LYS A 464 -11.27 26.25 21.76
CA LYS A 464 -12.18 25.85 20.68
C LYS A 464 -12.37 24.32 20.66
N PHE A 465 -11.28 23.56 20.74
CA PHE A 465 -11.35 22.10 20.73
C PHE A 465 -12.13 21.55 21.95
N LYS A 466 -11.91 22.11 23.14
CA LYS A 466 -12.67 21.74 24.35
C LYS A 466 -14.16 22.04 24.20
N LEU A 467 -14.52 23.21 23.67
CA LEU A 467 -15.91 23.57 23.39
C LEU A 467 -16.56 22.64 22.36
N ASP A 468 -15.83 22.19 21.35
CA ASP A 468 -16.32 21.22 20.36
C ASP A 468 -16.57 19.84 20.99
N GLU A 469 -15.69 19.38 21.88
CA GLU A 469 -15.87 18.12 22.61
C GLU A 469 -17.08 18.19 23.56
N ASP A 470 -17.19 19.27 24.35
CA ASP A 470 -18.31 19.48 25.26
C ASP A 470 -19.64 19.67 24.51
N SER A 471 -19.63 20.34 23.35
CA SER A 471 -20.82 20.46 22.49
C SER A 471 -21.29 19.09 21.99
N LYS A 472 -20.38 18.25 21.49
CA LYS A 472 -20.69 16.88 21.05
C LYS A 472 -21.22 16.03 22.20
N ARG A 473 -20.67 16.19 23.41
CA ARG A 473 -21.12 15.49 24.62
C ARG A 473 -22.57 15.85 24.95
N ILE A 474 -22.91 17.14 24.97
CA ILE A 474 -24.28 17.60 25.25
C ILE A 474 -25.24 17.19 24.13
N GLU A 475 -24.83 17.23 22.86
CA GLU A 475 -25.64 16.74 21.73
C GLU A 475 -25.99 15.25 21.91
N CYS A 476 -25.03 14.43 22.32
CA CYS A 476 -25.26 13.02 22.63
C CYS A 476 -26.22 12.83 23.81
N GLU A 477 -26.13 13.67 24.85
CA GLU A 477 -27.07 13.65 25.99
C GLU A 477 -28.48 14.03 25.55
N ILE A 478 -28.63 15.06 24.70
CA ILE A 478 -29.92 15.45 24.12
C ILE A 478 -30.52 14.31 23.30
N ILE A 479 -29.72 13.60 22.49
CA ILE A 479 -30.18 12.44 21.72
C ILE A 479 -30.67 11.32 22.66
N LYS A 480 -29.92 11.02 23.72
CA LYS A 480 -30.32 10.02 24.73
C LYS A 480 -31.62 10.41 25.45
N LEU A 481 -31.78 11.69 25.81
CA LEU A 481 -32.99 12.21 26.45
C LEU A 481 -34.18 12.24 25.49
N ASN A 482 -33.99 12.57 24.21
CA ASN A 482 -35.06 12.47 23.21
C ASN A 482 -35.49 11.01 23.00
N GLY A 483 -34.54 10.07 22.99
CA GLY A 483 -34.82 8.64 22.92
C GLY A 483 -35.55 8.11 24.17
N SER A 484 -35.27 8.65 25.36
CA SER A 484 -36.06 8.32 26.55
C SER A 484 -37.44 8.98 26.50
N LEU A 485 -37.56 10.22 26.03
CA LEU A 485 -38.82 10.95 25.86
C LEU A 485 -39.80 10.19 24.95
N ALA A 486 -39.31 9.61 23.85
CA ALA A 486 -40.12 8.83 22.91
C ALA A 486 -40.77 7.57 23.54
N ARG A 487 -40.27 7.10 24.69
CA ARG A 487 -40.81 5.93 25.41
C ARG A 487 -41.91 6.28 26.41
N TYR A 488 -42.11 7.56 26.71
CA TYR A 488 -43.15 8.01 27.66
C TYR A 488 -44.35 8.60 26.92
N PRO A 489 -45.59 8.29 27.34
CA PRO A 489 -46.78 8.99 26.86
C PRO A 489 -46.70 10.49 27.18
N SER A 490 -47.18 11.33 26.26
CA SER A 490 -47.09 12.80 26.29
C SER A 490 -47.66 13.47 27.55
N GLN A 491 -48.53 12.79 28.29
CA GLN A 491 -49.19 13.32 29.49
C GLN A 491 -48.55 12.83 30.81
N SER A 492 -47.52 12.00 30.74
CA SER A 492 -46.82 11.46 31.91
C SER A 492 -45.94 12.52 32.59
N ASN A 493 -45.85 12.46 33.92
CA ASN A 493 -44.91 13.29 34.69
C ASN A 493 -43.44 13.04 34.27
N GLY A 494 -43.12 11.82 33.81
CA GLY A 494 -41.81 11.48 33.26
C GLY A 494 -41.52 12.21 31.94
N TYR A 495 -42.53 12.36 31.07
CA TYR A 495 -42.41 13.11 29.82
C TYR A 495 -42.12 14.59 30.09
N ARG A 496 -42.82 15.21 31.05
CA ARG A 496 -42.60 16.61 31.45
C ARG A 496 -41.20 16.83 32.04
N SER A 497 -40.76 15.96 32.94
CA SER A 497 -39.42 16.06 33.57
C SER A 497 -38.29 15.94 32.53
N ILE A 498 -38.37 14.96 31.64
CA ILE A 498 -37.36 14.75 30.58
C ILE A 498 -37.41 15.91 29.57
N SER A 499 -38.59 16.42 29.22
CA SER A 499 -38.72 17.60 28.34
C SER A 499 -38.06 18.85 28.94
N ILE A 500 -38.15 19.05 30.25
CA ILE A 500 -37.47 20.16 30.95
C ILE A 500 -35.95 19.97 30.89
N GLN A 501 -35.44 18.75 31.13
CA GLN A 501 -34.01 18.44 31.01
C GLN A 501 -33.48 18.63 29.59
N ILE A 502 -34.26 18.28 28.56
CA ILE A 502 -33.91 18.54 27.16
C ILE A 502 -33.83 20.05 26.90
N ALA A 503 -34.77 20.84 27.43
CA ALA A 503 -34.74 22.29 27.27
C ALA A 503 -33.53 22.92 27.97
N GLU A 504 -33.14 22.40 29.14
CA GLU A 504 -31.94 22.82 29.85
C GLU A 504 -30.65 22.50 29.10
N LYS A 505 -30.52 21.27 28.60
CA LYS A 505 -29.37 20.83 27.81
C LYS A 505 -29.27 21.56 26.48
N LYS A 506 -30.39 21.87 25.83
CA LYS A 506 -30.42 22.73 24.63
C LYS A 506 -29.92 24.14 24.93
N ARG A 507 -30.31 24.73 26.07
CA ARG A 507 -29.80 26.05 26.50
C ARG A 507 -28.30 26.02 26.77
N GLU A 508 -27.80 24.95 27.40
CA GLU A 508 -26.37 24.75 27.66
C GLU A 508 -25.58 24.66 26.34
N LEU A 509 -26.08 23.89 25.38
CA LEU A 509 -25.52 23.79 24.02
C LEU A 509 -25.50 25.15 23.31
N ASP A 510 -26.59 25.93 23.38
CA ASP A 510 -26.64 27.27 22.78
C ASP A 510 -25.61 28.22 23.39
N LEU A 511 -25.32 28.10 24.69
CA LEU A 511 -24.28 28.88 25.36
C LEU A 511 -22.87 28.48 24.88
N LEU A 512 -22.59 27.19 24.71
CA LEU A 512 -21.31 26.73 24.16
C LEU A 512 -21.12 27.20 22.71
N ARG A 513 -22.15 27.09 21.87
CA ARG A 513 -22.12 27.58 20.48
C ARG A 513 -21.93 29.10 20.39
N LYS A 514 -22.46 29.88 21.35
CA LYS A 514 -22.21 31.32 21.43
C LYS A 514 -20.73 31.61 21.73
N LYS A 515 -20.13 30.90 22.69
CA LYS A 515 -18.71 31.03 23.01
C LYS A 515 -17.80 30.62 21.85
N GLU A 516 -18.15 29.54 21.14
CA GLU A 516 -17.44 29.12 19.93
C GLU A 516 -17.47 30.22 18.85
N LYS A 517 -18.62 30.84 18.64
CA LYS A 517 -18.77 31.99 17.72
C LYS A 517 -17.94 33.21 18.15
N GLU A 518 -17.78 33.45 19.45
CA GLU A 518 -16.93 34.53 19.96
C GLU A 518 -15.44 34.23 19.71
N ILE A 519 -14.99 33.00 19.98
CA ILE A 519 -13.61 32.57 19.72
C ILE A 519 -13.29 32.61 18.23
N THR A 520 -14.18 32.14 17.37
CA THR A 520 -13.96 32.15 15.91
C THR A 520 -13.92 33.57 15.35
N LYS A 521 -14.76 34.49 15.85
CA LYS A 521 -14.67 35.93 15.50
C LYS A 521 -13.32 36.52 15.90
N GLU A 522 -12.84 36.24 17.12
CA GLU A 522 -11.53 36.71 17.59
C GLU A 522 -10.38 36.13 16.76
N GLN A 523 -10.43 34.83 16.43
CA GLN A 523 -9.44 34.20 15.55
C GLN A 523 -9.39 34.84 14.16
N ASN A 524 -10.55 35.14 13.58
CA ASN A 524 -10.62 35.81 12.29
C ASN A 524 -10.06 37.23 12.38
N GLN A 525 -10.40 38.00 13.42
CA GLN A 525 -9.82 39.33 13.65
C GLN A 525 -8.29 39.30 13.76
N ARG A 526 -7.72 38.28 14.44
CA ARG A 526 -6.27 38.12 14.55
C ARG A 526 -5.62 37.74 13.22
N LYS A 527 -6.25 36.86 12.44
CA LYS A 527 -5.79 36.50 11.09
C LYS A 527 -5.84 37.70 10.14
N ASP A 528 -6.91 38.49 10.20
CA ASP A 528 -7.06 39.69 9.39
C ASP A 528 -6.01 40.73 9.76
N LYS A 529 -5.78 40.98 11.06
CA LYS A 529 -4.66 41.82 11.53
C LYS A 529 -3.31 41.32 11.04
N GLN A 530 -3.04 40.01 11.10
CA GLN A 530 -1.80 39.43 10.62
C GLN A 530 -1.61 39.66 9.12
N LYS A 531 -2.66 39.46 8.30
CA LYS A 531 -2.63 39.74 6.86
C LYS A 531 -2.34 41.21 6.55
N MET A 532 -2.85 42.13 7.38
CA MET A 532 -2.57 43.57 7.23
C MET A 532 -1.16 43.99 7.67
N THR A 533 -0.40 43.12 8.34
CA THR A 533 0.97 43.40 8.81
C THR A 533 2.07 42.76 7.97
N VAL A 534 1.73 41.94 6.97
CA VAL A 534 2.68 41.38 6.01
C VAL A 534 2.74 42.35 4.83
N PHE A 535 3.82 43.13 4.75
CA PHE A 535 4.10 44.07 3.65
C PHE A 535 4.89 43.39 2.53
#